data_AF-A0A8C5NEZ8-F1
#
_entry.id   AF-A0A8C5NEZ8-F1
#
_cell.length_a   1.000
_cell.length_b   1.000
_cell.length_c   1.000
_cell.angle_alpha   90.00
_cell.angle_beta   90.00
_cell.angle_gamma   90.00
#
_symmetry.space_group_name_H-M   'P 1'
#
loop_
_entity.id
_entity.type
_entity.pdbx_description
1 polymer ?
#
loop_
_entity_poly.entity_id
_entity_poly.type
_entity_poly.pdbx_seq_one_letter_code
_entity_poly.pdbx_strand_id
1 'polypeptide(L)'
;MSEEKELSYKESIVKARDHMLRFPLVPVKGVPLMNLIANVFDSISAFRPDPSDILVATYPKAGTTWTQEILDLLLHNGNAEACKRAPTPVRSPFLEIVPPPPIPSGLELLEKTDPPRIIKTHLPVQLVPAGFWEEKCKVIYCARNAKDNLVSYYFFDLMNQTQPEPGPFDGYIHKFMQGKLAWGSWYDHVKDYWAAREKKNILFIFYEDMKENPRREVERIMRYLNMSLSDEVINRIVDLTSFKNMKENPMSNYSCVPMPVFDETISPFMRKVTSFIGCDQDGQGHGHGRSSLKDLTVKSSKVLVLITALHEMGLHRPEERVRTIEFQEKHQETNTMITSW
;
A
#
# COMPACT_ATOMS: atom_id res chain seq x y z
N MET A 1 -37.81 21.03 -8.35
CA MET A 1 -36.71 20.05 -8.42
C MET A 1 -36.04 20.08 -7.07
N SER A 2 -36.25 19.07 -6.22
CA SER A 2 -35.53 18.98 -4.95
C SER A 2 -34.06 18.76 -5.26
N GLU A 3 -33.17 19.63 -4.79
CA GLU A 3 -31.73 19.36 -4.77
C GLU A 3 -31.53 18.07 -3.96
N GLU A 4 -31.20 16.96 -4.64
CA GLU A 4 -30.77 15.76 -3.94
C GLU A 4 -29.47 16.10 -3.21
N LYS A 5 -29.53 16.09 -1.89
CA LYS A 5 -28.36 16.31 -1.03
C LYS A 5 -27.27 15.30 -1.40
N GLU A 6 -26.11 15.78 -1.84
CA GLU A 6 -24.95 14.92 -2.12
C GLU A 6 -24.56 14.17 -0.82
N LEU A 7 -24.43 12.84 -0.92
CA LEU A 7 -24.10 11.99 0.21
C LEU A 7 -22.60 12.13 0.54
N SER A 8 -22.26 12.22 1.83
CA SER A 8 -20.87 12.07 2.24
C SER A 8 -20.35 10.67 1.90
N TYR A 9 -19.02 10.52 1.80
CA TYR A 9 -18.38 9.22 1.52
C TYR A 9 -18.77 8.12 2.52
N LYS A 10 -18.99 8.48 3.80
CA LYS A 10 -19.45 7.52 4.81
C LYS A 10 -20.93 7.15 4.60
N GLU A 11 -21.79 8.14 4.31
CA GLU A 11 -23.22 7.90 4.05
C GLU A 11 -23.44 7.04 2.80
N SER A 12 -22.65 7.25 1.75
CA SER A 12 -22.73 6.44 0.53
C SER A 12 -22.38 4.97 0.82
N ILE A 13 -21.38 4.70 1.67
CA ILE A 13 -21.06 3.32 2.07
C ILE A 13 -22.17 2.69 2.89
N VAL A 14 -22.73 3.43 3.86
CA VAL A 14 -23.86 2.91 4.66
C VAL A 14 -25.06 2.58 3.77
N LYS A 15 -25.33 3.39 2.74
CA LYS A 15 -26.42 3.14 1.77
C LYS A 15 -26.13 1.96 0.83
N ALA A 16 -24.85 1.70 0.52
CA ALA A 16 -24.42 0.57 -0.31
C ALA A 16 -24.25 -0.76 0.46
N ARG A 17 -24.48 -0.79 1.78
CA ARG A 17 -24.12 -1.92 2.66
C ARG A 17 -24.60 -3.29 2.19
N ASP A 18 -25.81 -3.37 1.62
CA ASP A 18 -26.42 -4.65 1.20
C ASP A 18 -25.79 -5.20 -0.10
N HIS A 19 -24.98 -4.38 -0.78
CA HIS A 19 -24.21 -4.74 -1.97
C HIS A 19 -22.72 -4.97 -1.66
N MET A 20 -22.30 -4.81 -0.40
CA MET A 20 -20.93 -5.08 0.02
C MET A 20 -20.74 -6.57 0.25
N LEU A 21 -20.02 -7.18 -0.69
CA LEU A 21 -19.72 -8.60 -0.69
C LEU A 21 -18.22 -8.80 -0.86
N ARG A 22 -17.71 -9.98 -0.51
CA ARG A 22 -16.35 -10.39 -0.87
C ARG A 22 -16.29 -10.58 -2.39
N PHE A 23 -15.62 -9.64 -3.08
CA PHE A 23 -15.58 -9.62 -4.53
C PHE A 23 -14.54 -10.63 -5.07
N PRO A 24 -14.90 -11.49 -6.03
CA PRO A 24 -13.97 -12.46 -6.60
C PRO A 24 -12.88 -11.79 -7.43
N LEU A 25 -11.75 -12.48 -7.59
CA LEU A 25 -10.66 -12.03 -8.46
C LEU A 25 -10.85 -12.55 -9.88
N VAL A 26 -10.64 -11.68 -10.86
CA VAL A 26 -10.69 -11.96 -12.30
C VAL A 26 -9.36 -11.51 -12.91
N PRO A 27 -8.73 -12.33 -13.78
CA PRO A 27 -7.48 -11.95 -14.40
C PRO A 27 -7.69 -10.85 -15.45
N VAL A 28 -6.93 -9.76 -15.33
CA VAL A 28 -6.77 -8.72 -16.34
C VAL A 28 -5.32 -8.75 -16.81
N LYS A 29 -5.10 -9.15 -18.08
CA LYS A 29 -3.75 -9.34 -18.65
C LYS A 29 -2.84 -10.19 -17.73
N GLY A 30 -3.39 -11.23 -17.13
CA GLY A 30 -2.69 -12.14 -16.21
C GLY A 30 -2.61 -11.69 -14.75
N VAL A 31 -3.02 -10.46 -14.41
CA VAL A 31 -3.03 -9.95 -13.04
C VAL A 31 -4.40 -10.16 -12.40
N PRO A 32 -4.52 -10.83 -11.24
CA PRO A 32 -5.79 -10.98 -10.54
C PRO A 32 -6.25 -9.66 -9.92
N LEU A 33 -7.37 -9.11 -10.42
CA LEU A 33 -8.01 -7.90 -9.90
C LEU A 33 -9.43 -8.22 -9.41
N MET A 34 -9.96 -7.43 -8.48
CA MET A 34 -11.36 -7.58 -8.07
C MET A 34 -12.29 -7.42 -9.27
N ASN A 35 -13.34 -8.24 -9.37
CA ASN A 35 -14.20 -8.28 -10.56
C ASN A 35 -14.77 -6.92 -10.97
N LEU A 36 -15.15 -6.06 -10.02
CA LEU A 36 -15.65 -4.71 -10.30
C LEU A 36 -14.60 -3.84 -11.00
N ILE A 37 -13.33 -3.98 -10.63
CA ILE A 37 -12.21 -3.30 -11.28
C ILE A 37 -11.99 -3.89 -12.67
N ALA A 38 -11.97 -5.23 -12.77
CA ALA A 38 -11.75 -5.92 -14.03
C ALA A 38 -12.80 -5.58 -15.10
N ASN A 39 -14.06 -5.44 -14.70
CA ASN A 39 -15.18 -5.15 -15.59
C ASN A 39 -15.11 -3.77 -16.25
N VAL A 40 -14.38 -2.82 -15.66
CA VAL A 40 -14.25 -1.44 -16.17
C VAL A 40 -12.79 -1.08 -16.49
N PHE A 41 -11.92 -2.09 -16.63
CA PHE A 41 -10.49 -1.85 -16.76
C PHE A 41 -10.14 -1.00 -17.99
N ASP A 42 -10.93 -1.09 -19.07
CA ASP A 42 -10.73 -0.26 -20.26
C ASP A 42 -10.84 1.23 -19.92
N SER A 43 -11.85 1.65 -19.15
CA SER A 43 -12.00 3.03 -18.68
C SER A 43 -10.85 3.46 -17.77
N ILE A 44 -10.39 2.57 -16.88
CA ILE A 44 -9.23 2.84 -16.01
C ILE A 44 -7.98 3.04 -16.88
N SER A 45 -7.74 2.16 -17.85
CA SER A 45 -6.57 2.21 -18.73
C SER A 45 -6.57 3.41 -19.67
N ALA A 46 -7.75 3.94 -20.00
CA ALA A 46 -7.94 5.12 -20.83
C ALA A 46 -7.80 6.44 -20.05
N PHE A 47 -7.70 6.39 -18.71
CA PHE A 47 -7.54 7.58 -17.89
C PHE A 47 -6.34 8.43 -18.34
N ARG A 48 -6.57 9.74 -18.46
CA ARG A 48 -5.55 10.72 -18.83
C ARG A 48 -5.22 11.59 -17.62
N PRO A 49 -4.01 11.45 -17.05
CA PRO A 49 -3.58 12.33 -15.97
C PRO A 49 -3.25 13.72 -16.52
N ASP A 50 -3.31 14.70 -15.64
CA ASP A 50 -2.70 16.00 -15.87
C ASP A 50 -1.18 15.88 -15.62
N PRO A 51 -0.32 16.60 -16.35
CA PRO A 51 1.14 16.56 -16.14
C PRO A 51 1.57 16.92 -14.71
N SER A 52 0.75 17.68 -13.98
CA SER A 52 1.00 18.07 -12.58
C SER A 52 0.54 17.04 -11.55
N ASP A 53 -0.16 15.98 -11.97
CA ASP A 53 -0.59 14.91 -11.08
C ASP A 53 0.61 14.13 -10.50
N ILE A 54 0.42 13.65 -9.28
CA ILE A 54 1.40 12.83 -8.56
C ILE A 54 0.79 11.47 -8.26
N LEU A 55 1.38 10.40 -8.80
CA LEU A 55 0.93 9.03 -8.58
C LEU A 55 1.66 8.41 -7.38
N VAL A 56 0.92 7.99 -6.36
CA VAL A 56 1.41 7.17 -5.26
C VAL A 56 1.10 5.70 -5.57
N ALA A 57 2.13 4.96 -5.97
CA ALA A 57 2.04 3.56 -6.35
C ALA A 57 2.65 2.66 -5.28
N THR A 58 1.98 1.56 -4.93
CA THR A 58 2.49 0.60 -3.94
C THR A 58 1.91 -0.77 -4.19
N TYR A 59 2.62 -1.85 -3.90
CA TYR A 59 1.93 -3.11 -3.63
C TYR A 59 1.04 -2.91 -2.37
N PRO A 60 -0.16 -3.52 -2.30
CA PRO A 60 -1.05 -3.34 -1.16
C PRO A 60 -0.32 -3.52 0.18
N LYS A 61 -0.56 -2.61 1.14
CA LYS A 61 0.00 -2.64 2.51
C LYS A 61 1.50 -2.33 2.65
N ALA A 62 2.09 -1.69 1.64
CA ALA A 62 3.48 -1.22 1.69
C ALA A 62 3.68 0.19 2.28
N GLY A 63 2.62 0.88 2.72
CA GLY A 63 2.75 2.23 3.34
C GLY A 63 2.06 3.37 2.59
N THR A 64 1.14 3.06 1.68
CA THR A 64 0.43 4.01 0.81
C THR A 64 -0.16 5.19 1.55
N THR A 65 -0.94 4.95 2.61
CA THR A 65 -1.58 6.01 3.41
C THR A 65 -0.56 6.93 4.07
N TRP A 66 0.57 6.38 4.52
CA TRP A 66 1.63 7.18 5.11
C TRP A 66 2.27 8.11 4.07
N THR A 67 2.57 7.59 2.88
CA THR A 67 3.08 8.39 1.77
C THR A 67 2.07 9.44 1.30
N GLN A 68 0.77 9.11 1.25
CA GLN A 68 -0.29 10.06 0.90
C GLN A 68 -0.37 11.23 1.89
N GLU A 69 -0.32 10.97 3.20
CA GLU A 69 -0.37 12.05 4.20
C GLU A 69 0.89 12.93 4.17
N ILE A 70 2.08 12.33 4.00
CA ILE A 70 3.32 13.10 3.82
C ILE A 70 3.19 14.02 2.62
N LEU A 71 2.68 13.50 1.49
CA LEU A 71 2.54 14.25 0.26
C LEU A 71 1.53 15.39 0.40
N ASP A 72 0.35 15.13 0.97
CA ASP A 72 -0.68 16.16 1.15
C ASP A 72 -0.21 17.29 2.06
N LEU A 73 0.50 16.95 3.15
CA LEU A 73 1.09 17.94 4.04
C LEU A 73 2.21 18.73 3.38
N LEU A 74 3.06 18.10 2.56
CA LEU A 74 4.09 18.82 1.80
C LEU A 74 3.45 19.86 0.86
N LEU A 75 2.45 19.44 0.08
CA LEU A 75 1.74 20.32 -0.87
C LEU A 75 1.00 21.48 -0.18
N HIS A 76 0.61 21.31 1.09
CA HIS A 76 -0.03 22.35 1.90
C HIS A 76 0.92 23.02 2.91
N ASN A 77 2.23 22.99 2.69
CA ASN A 77 3.22 23.66 3.53
C ASN A 77 3.08 23.30 5.04
N GLY A 78 2.82 22.03 5.33
CA GLY A 78 2.58 21.45 6.65
C GLY A 78 1.29 21.91 7.34
N ASN A 79 0.34 22.52 6.62
CA ASN A 79 -0.93 22.96 7.17
C ASN A 79 -1.87 21.78 7.43
N ALA A 80 -1.96 21.36 8.71
CA ALA A 80 -2.83 20.27 9.14
C ALA A 80 -4.32 20.53 8.90
N GLU A 81 -4.79 21.78 9.03
CA GLU A 81 -6.20 22.11 8.82
C GLU A 81 -6.59 21.97 7.35
N ALA A 82 -5.72 22.37 6.42
CA ALA A 82 -5.93 22.15 5.00
C ALA A 82 -5.99 20.64 4.65
N CYS A 83 -5.23 19.80 5.36
CA CYS A 83 -5.24 18.35 5.20
C CYS A 83 -6.46 17.68 5.87
N LYS A 84 -7.24 18.41 6.67
CA LYS A 84 -8.50 17.94 7.25
C LYS A 84 -9.73 18.20 6.39
N ARG A 85 -9.56 18.75 5.19
CA ARG A 85 -10.67 19.07 4.25
C ARG A 85 -11.55 17.86 3.89
N ALA A 86 -10.98 16.66 3.88
CA ALA A 86 -11.71 15.41 3.69
C ALA A 86 -10.86 14.19 4.15
N PRO A 87 -11.43 12.99 4.28
CA PRO A 87 -10.67 11.77 4.52
C PRO A 87 -9.74 11.39 3.34
N THR A 88 -8.68 10.62 3.60
CA THR A 88 -7.67 10.22 2.59
C THR A 88 -8.26 9.63 1.31
N PRO A 89 -9.29 8.74 1.33
CA PRO A 89 -9.87 8.20 0.10
C PRO A 89 -10.48 9.27 -0.84
N VAL A 90 -10.87 10.42 -0.28
CA VAL A 90 -11.41 11.57 -1.04
C VAL A 90 -10.29 12.52 -1.45
N ARG A 91 -9.36 12.85 -0.55
CA ARG A 91 -8.21 13.73 -0.86
C ARG A 91 -7.24 13.13 -1.86
N SER A 92 -7.15 11.81 -1.90
CA SER A 92 -6.24 11.07 -2.77
C SER A 92 -6.96 9.88 -3.39
N PRO A 93 -7.80 10.12 -4.42
CA PRO A 93 -8.63 9.09 -5.03
C PRO A 93 -7.85 7.85 -5.44
N PHE A 94 -8.45 6.69 -5.23
CA PHE A 94 -7.86 5.41 -5.58
C PHE A 94 -8.24 5.06 -7.02
N LEU A 95 -7.32 5.30 -7.96
CA LEU A 95 -7.54 5.27 -9.41
C LEU A 95 -8.45 4.14 -9.89
N GLU A 96 -8.12 2.90 -9.52
CA GLU A 96 -8.80 1.72 -10.02
C GLU A 96 -10.01 1.27 -9.18
N ILE A 97 -10.32 1.91 -8.04
CA ILE A 97 -11.40 1.41 -7.17
C ILE A 97 -12.78 1.69 -7.76
N VAL A 98 -13.61 0.65 -7.84
CA VAL A 98 -15.00 0.74 -8.29
C VAL A 98 -15.89 0.06 -7.27
N PRO A 99 -16.38 0.81 -6.27
CA PRO A 99 -17.31 0.30 -5.27
C PRO A 99 -18.76 0.26 -5.83
N PRO A 100 -19.66 -0.51 -5.20
CA PRO A 100 -21.08 -0.46 -5.54
C PRO A 100 -21.67 0.95 -5.35
N PRO A 101 -22.61 1.38 -6.22
CA PRO A 101 -23.32 2.63 -6.03
C PRO A 101 -24.04 2.69 -4.67
N PRO A 102 -24.19 3.88 -4.05
CA PRO A 102 -23.85 5.20 -4.59
C PRO A 102 -22.45 5.70 -4.17
N ILE A 103 -21.51 4.80 -3.84
CA ILE A 103 -20.16 5.24 -3.48
C ILE A 103 -19.45 5.67 -4.77
N PRO A 104 -18.82 6.86 -4.79
CA PRO A 104 -18.10 7.30 -5.98
C PRO A 104 -16.85 6.43 -6.20
N SER A 105 -16.62 6.04 -7.45
CA SER A 105 -15.40 5.39 -7.91
C SER A 105 -14.21 6.34 -7.90
N GLY A 106 -13.01 5.77 -8.03
CA GLY A 106 -11.79 6.56 -8.17
C GLY A 106 -11.85 7.54 -9.33
N LEU A 107 -12.33 7.09 -10.50
CA LEU A 107 -12.45 7.91 -11.70
C LEU A 107 -13.46 9.06 -11.51
N GLU A 108 -14.64 8.80 -10.93
CA GLU A 108 -15.63 9.85 -10.65
C GLU A 108 -15.10 10.92 -9.67
N LEU A 109 -14.31 10.51 -8.67
CA LEU A 109 -13.65 11.47 -7.78
C LEU A 109 -12.58 12.29 -8.52
N LEU A 110 -11.80 11.66 -9.40
CA LEU A 110 -10.75 12.33 -10.18
C LEU A 110 -11.31 13.32 -11.21
N GLU A 111 -12.48 13.06 -11.77
CA GLU A 111 -13.19 13.98 -12.67
C GLU A 111 -13.66 15.25 -11.95
N LYS A 112 -13.97 15.15 -10.65
CA LYS A 112 -14.42 16.26 -9.80
C LYS A 112 -13.29 16.99 -9.05
N THR A 113 -12.04 16.53 -9.19
CA THR A 113 -10.89 17.09 -8.46
C THR A 113 -9.99 17.86 -9.42
N ASP A 114 -9.70 19.11 -9.09
CA ASP A 114 -8.77 19.93 -9.89
C ASP A 114 -7.31 19.49 -9.72
N PRO A 115 -6.49 19.51 -10.79
CA PRO A 115 -5.04 19.35 -10.68
C PRO A 115 -4.35 20.46 -9.85
N PRO A 116 -3.20 20.18 -9.20
CA PRO A 116 -2.50 18.90 -9.15
C PRO A 116 -3.17 17.89 -8.20
N ARG A 117 -3.43 16.68 -8.69
CA ARG A 117 -4.07 15.62 -7.88
C ARG A 117 -3.04 14.68 -7.28
N ILE A 118 -3.28 14.23 -6.05
CA ILE A 118 -2.61 13.04 -5.50
C ILE A 118 -3.45 11.83 -5.89
N ILE A 119 -2.91 10.93 -6.69
CA ILE A 119 -3.63 9.76 -7.19
C ILE A 119 -3.01 8.51 -6.57
N LYS A 120 -3.81 7.65 -5.95
CA LYS A 120 -3.34 6.37 -5.42
C LYS A 120 -3.55 5.26 -6.45
N THR A 121 -2.61 4.33 -6.53
CA THR A 121 -2.82 3.06 -7.22
C THR A 121 -2.09 1.87 -6.57
N HIS A 122 -2.64 0.68 -6.77
CA HIS A 122 -1.98 -0.61 -6.53
C HIS A 122 -1.76 -1.38 -7.83
N LEU A 123 -2.01 -0.78 -8.99
CA LEU A 123 -1.76 -1.41 -10.27
C LEU A 123 -0.26 -1.69 -10.46
N PRO A 124 0.10 -2.89 -10.93
CA PRO A 124 1.47 -3.16 -11.35
C PRO A 124 1.83 -2.26 -12.54
N VAL A 125 3.12 -1.96 -12.71
CA VAL A 125 3.58 -0.86 -13.59
C VAL A 125 3.10 -0.95 -15.05
N GLN A 126 2.90 -2.17 -15.56
CA GLN A 126 2.41 -2.47 -16.90
C GLN A 126 0.90 -2.23 -17.07
N LEU A 127 0.14 -2.11 -15.97
CA LEU A 127 -1.29 -1.83 -15.98
C LEU A 127 -1.62 -0.38 -15.63
N VAL A 128 -0.66 0.41 -15.14
CA VAL A 128 -0.83 1.85 -14.94
C VAL A 128 -1.15 2.52 -16.29
N PRO A 129 -2.13 3.44 -16.35
CA PRO A 129 -2.49 4.13 -17.59
C PRO A 129 -1.28 4.79 -18.27
N ALA A 130 -1.16 4.60 -19.58
CA ALA A 130 0.01 5.04 -20.34
C ALA A 130 0.24 6.55 -20.25
N GLY A 131 -0.83 7.33 -20.06
CA GLY A 131 -0.77 8.78 -19.90
C GLY A 131 0.16 9.25 -18.78
N PHE A 132 0.31 8.51 -17.67
CA PHE A 132 1.26 8.88 -16.60
C PHE A 132 2.71 8.88 -17.09
N TRP A 133 3.02 8.00 -18.04
CA TRP A 133 4.35 7.87 -18.62
C TRP A 133 4.57 8.86 -19.76
N GLU A 134 3.55 9.07 -20.58
CA GLU A 134 3.55 10.03 -21.70
C GLU A 134 3.74 11.47 -21.19
N GLU A 135 2.99 11.87 -20.17
CA GLU A 135 3.07 13.20 -19.54
C GLU A 135 4.21 13.34 -18.53
N LYS A 136 4.99 12.26 -18.31
CA LYS A 136 6.11 12.21 -17.35
C LYS A 136 5.72 12.65 -15.92
N CYS A 137 4.48 12.34 -15.52
CA CYS A 137 3.97 12.62 -14.18
C CYS A 137 4.95 12.10 -13.11
N LYS A 138 5.00 12.78 -11.97
CA LYS A 138 5.81 12.32 -10.83
C LYS A 138 5.16 11.09 -10.21
N VAL A 139 5.94 10.04 -9.99
CA VAL A 139 5.47 8.81 -9.35
C VAL A 139 6.31 8.52 -8.12
N ILE A 140 5.66 8.29 -6.98
CA ILE A 140 6.32 7.84 -5.76
C ILE A 140 5.92 6.39 -5.55
N TYR A 141 6.89 5.49 -5.67
CA TYR A 141 6.72 4.07 -5.38
C TYR A 141 7.25 3.72 -3.99
N CYS A 142 6.40 3.21 -3.11
CA CYS A 142 6.82 2.73 -1.79
C CYS A 142 6.81 1.19 -1.72
N ALA A 143 7.98 0.61 -1.47
CA ALA A 143 8.16 -0.82 -1.24
C ALA A 143 8.24 -1.13 0.26
N ARG A 144 7.83 -2.34 0.63
CA ARG A 144 7.99 -2.90 1.97
C ARG A 144 8.44 -4.33 1.87
N ASN A 145 9.26 -4.79 2.81
CA ASN A 145 9.72 -6.18 2.83
C ASN A 145 8.54 -7.17 2.78
N ALA A 146 8.69 -8.24 1.99
CA ALA A 146 7.62 -9.18 1.70
C ALA A 146 7.00 -9.82 2.96
N LYS A 147 7.80 -10.06 4.01
CA LYS A 147 7.34 -10.77 5.22
C LYS A 147 6.34 -9.92 6.00
N ASP A 148 6.70 -8.67 6.30
CA ASP A 148 5.80 -7.75 6.98
C ASP A 148 4.62 -7.36 6.07
N ASN A 149 4.85 -7.26 4.77
CA ASN A 149 3.81 -6.97 3.79
C ASN A 149 2.74 -8.07 3.77
N LEU A 150 3.15 -9.34 3.67
CA LEU A 150 2.29 -10.53 3.71
C LEU A 150 1.43 -10.55 4.98
N VAL A 151 2.04 -10.38 6.14
CA VAL A 151 1.31 -10.40 7.42
C VAL A 151 0.34 -9.22 7.49
N SER A 152 0.76 -8.03 7.07
CA SER A 152 -0.13 -6.87 7.03
C SER A 152 -1.28 -7.03 6.05
N TYR A 153 -1.09 -7.76 4.96
CA TYR A 153 -2.13 -8.03 3.97
C TYR A 153 -3.14 -9.05 4.48
N TYR A 154 -2.68 -10.12 5.10
CA TYR A 154 -3.56 -11.10 5.74
C TYR A 154 -4.55 -10.46 6.72
N PHE A 155 -4.06 -9.63 7.65
CA PHE A 155 -4.93 -8.93 8.60
C PHE A 155 -5.84 -7.88 7.94
N PHE A 156 -5.43 -7.33 6.80
CA PHE A 156 -6.28 -6.44 6.04
C PHE A 156 -7.43 -7.19 5.35
N ASP A 157 -7.18 -8.36 4.78
CA ASP A 157 -8.23 -9.16 4.13
C ASP A 157 -9.21 -9.76 5.15
N LEU A 158 -8.76 -10.00 6.39
CA LEU A 158 -9.62 -10.39 7.50
C LEU A 158 -10.64 -9.31 7.86
N MET A 159 -10.19 -8.06 8.02
CA MET A 159 -11.07 -6.93 8.38
C MET A 159 -11.83 -6.35 7.19
N ASN A 160 -11.27 -6.41 5.98
CA ASN A 160 -11.88 -5.89 4.77
C ASN A 160 -12.84 -6.91 4.16
N GLN A 161 -14.14 -6.69 4.37
CA GLN A 161 -15.22 -7.56 3.91
C GLN A 161 -15.47 -7.50 2.40
N THR A 162 -14.70 -6.70 1.66
CA THR A 162 -14.76 -6.61 0.19
C THR A 162 -13.70 -7.46 -0.51
N GLN A 163 -12.64 -7.86 0.20
CA GLN A 163 -11.60 -8.75 -0.35
C GLN A 163 -12.08 -10.21 -0.37
N PRO A 164 -11.56 -11.07 -1.25
CA PRO A 164 -11.79 -12.51 -1.16
C PRO A 164 -11.46 -13.05 0.24
N GLU A 165 -12.13 -14.14 0.63
CA GLU A 165 -11.94 -14.72 1.96
C GLU A 165 -10.47 -15.15 2.14
N PRO A 166 -9.74 -14.61 3.14
CA PRO A 166 -8.33 -14.92 3.34
C PRO A 166 -8.12 -16.40 3.70
N GLY A 167 -9.06 -17.02 4.44
CA GLY A 167 -8.90 -18.38 4.97
C GLY A 167 -7.77 -18.44 6.01
N PRO A 168 -7.30 -19.65 6.38
CA PRO A 168 -6.21 -19.81 7.35
C PRO A 168 -4.89 -19.21 6.86
N PHE A 169 -4.09 -18.68 7.79
CA PHE A 169 -2.82 -18.02 7.49
C PHE A 169 -1.87 -18.89 6.64
N ASP A 170 -1.68 -20.17 6.97
CA ASP A 170 -0.85 -21.12 6.20
C ASP A 170 -1.23 -21.13 4.70
N GLY A 171 -2.53 -21.20 4.39
CA GLY A 171 -3.03 -21.17 3.01
C GLY A 171 -2.86 -19.81 2.35
N TYR A 172 -2.95 -18.73 3.14
CA TYR A 172 -2.71 -17.38 2.66
C TYR A 172 -1.26 -17.13 2.25
N ILE A 173 -0.28 -17.69 2.96
CA ILE A 173 1.15 -17.64 2.59
C ILE A 173 1.34 -18.22 1.17
N HIS A 174 0.76 -19.39 0.89
CA HIS A 174 0.85 -20.01 -0.42
C HIS A 174 0.20 -19.15 -1.51
N LYS A 175 -0.97 -18.55 -1.24
CA LYS A 175 -1.62 -17.61 -2.18
C LYS A 175 -0.73 -16.41 -2.47
N PHE A 176 -0.09 -15.82 -1.47
CA PHE A 176 0.84 -14.71 -1.63
C PHE A 176 2.06 -15.09 -2.46
N MET A 177 2.73 -16.22 -2.13
CA MET A 177 3.93 -16.68 -2.83
C MET A 177 3.66 -17.00 -4.31
N GLN A 178 2.45 -17.46 -4.63
CA GLN A 178 2.02 -17.78 -5.99
C GLN A 178 1.42 -16.58 -6.75
N GLY A 179 1.39 -15.38 -6.14
CA GLY A 179 0.81 -14.19 -6.77
C GLY A 179 -0.71 -14.30 -7.03
N LYS A 180 -1.43 -15.07 -6.21
CA LYS A 180 -2.89 -15.32 -6.34
C LYS A 180 -3.75 -14.38 -5.50
N LEU A 181 -3.15 -13.37 -4.87
CA LEU A 181 -3.87 -12.31 -4.15
C LEU A 181 -4.22 -11.18 -5.12
N ALA A 182 -5.11 -10.26 -4.72
CA ALA A 182 -5.42 -9.11 -5.53
C ALA A 182 -4.15 -8.30 -5.86
N TRP A 183 -4.09 -7.75 -7.08
CA TRP A 183 -2.91 -7.09 -7.66
C TRP A 183 -1.69 -7.99 -7.92
N GLY A 184 -1.81 -9.31 -7.69
CA GLY A 184 -0.88 -10.31 -8.19
C GLY A 184 0.35 -10.55 -7.33
N SER A 185 1.48 -10.77 -8.00
CA SER A 185 2.76 -11.15 -7.38
C SER A 185 3.45 -9.93 -6.76
N TRP A 186 3.70 -9.96 -5.44
CA TRP A 186 4.54 -8.96 -4.77
C TRP A 186 5.92 -8.85 -5.41
N TYR A 187 6.51 -10.00 -5.80
CA TYR A 187 7.85 -10.05 -6.37
C TYR A 187 7.92 -9.27 -7.69
N ASP A 188 6.99 -9.56 -8.60
CA ASP A 188 6.98 -8.94 -9.93
C ASP A 188 6.59 -7.47 -9.80
N HIS A 189 5.62 -7.15 -8.94
CA HIS A 189 5.23 -5.77 -8.67
C HIS A 189 6.42 -4.91 -8.20
N VAL A 190 7.19 -5.37 -7.21
CA VAL A 190 8.34 -4.60 -6.68
C VAL A 190 9.49 -4.53 -7.70
N LYS A 191 9.84 -5.65 -8.34
CA LYS A 191 10.92 -5.70 -9.34
C LYS A 191 10.62 -4.83 -10.55
N ASP A 192 9.39 -4.87 -11.07
CA ASP A 192 9.06 -4.18 -12.31
C ASP A 192 8.99 -2.66 -12.10
N TYR A 193 8.49 -2.20 -10.94
CA TYR A 193 8.59 -0.79 -10.56
C TYR A 193 10.04 -0.35 -10.30
N TRP A 194 10.86 -1.24 -9.70
CA TRP A 194 12.29 -0.97 -9.55
C TRP A 194 12.92 -0.78 -10.91
N ALA A 195 12.85 -1.74 -11.83
CA ALA A 195 13.41 -1.62 -13.18
C ALA A 195 12.87 -0.40 -13.94
N ALA A 196 11.57 -0.11 -13.83
CA ALA A 196 10.96 1.03 -14.50
C ALA A 196 11.52 2.39 -14.04
N ARG A 197 12.04 2.51 -12.82
CA ARG A 197 12.57 3.77 -12.27
C ARG A 197 13.74 4.36 -13.07
N GLU A 198 14.43 3.52 -13.86
CA GLU A 198 15.56 3.95 -14.69
C GLU A 198 15.12 4.68 -15.95
N LYS A 199 13.89 4.43 -16.41
CA LYS A 199 13.35 4.97 -17.67
C LYS A 199 12.17 5.91 -17.46
N LYS A 200 11.53 5.86 -16.29
CA LYS A 200 10.33 6.62 -15.94
C LYS A 200 10.60 7.55 -14.76
N ASN A 201 9.79 8.59 -14.62
CA ASN A 201 9.91 9.54 -13.51
C ASN A 201 9.37 8.92 -12.21
N ILE A 202 10.15 8.06 -11.57
CA ILE A 202 9.76 7.32 -10.36
C ILE A 202 10.76 7.56 -9.23
N LEU A 203 10.30 8.12 -8.12
CA LEU A 203 11.00 8.07 -6.84
C LEU A 203 10.67 6.76 -6.13
N PHE A 204 11.67 5.90 -5.96
CA PHE A 204 11.53 4.64 -5.22
C PHE A 204 11.99 4.82 -3.76
N ILE A 205 11.07 4.58 -2.81
CA ILE A 205 11.30 4.65 -1.37
C ILE A 205 10.96 3.32 -0.69
N PHE A 206 11.48 3.13 0.52
CA PHE A 206 11.23 1.94 1.32
C PHE A 206 10.53 2.31 2.63
N TYR A 207 9.50 1.54 2.98
CA TYR A 207 8.78 1.68 4.25
C TYR A 207 9.73 1.61 5.45
N GLU A 208 10.73 0.73 5.37
CA GLU A 208 11.73 0.54 6.41
C GLU A 208 12.59 1.80 6.60
N ASP A 209 12.95 2.48 5.51
CA ASP A 209 13.71 3.73 5.55
C ASP A 209 12.86 4.88 6.12
N MET A 210 11.57 4.93 5.74
CA MET A 210 10.62 5.89 6.32
C MET A 210 10.47 5.69 7.82
N LYS A 211 10.53 4.46 8.30
CA LYS A 211 10.48 4.12 9.73
C LYS A 211 11.78 4.45 10.46
N GLU A 212 12.92 4.13 9.85
CA GLU A 212 14.24 4.33 10.43
C GLU A 212 14.59 5.82 10.54
N ASN A 213 14.33 6.60 9.49
CA ASN A 213 14.57 8.04 9.49
C ASN A 213 13.47 8.77 8.69
N PRO A 214 12.32 9.04 9.34
CA PRO A 214 11.20 9.71 8.69
C PRO A 214 11.57 11.07 8.10
N ARG A 215 12.40 11.84 8.81
CA ARG A 215 12.83 13.18 8.36
C ARG A 215 13.59 13.12 7.04
N ARG A 216 14.55 12.20 6.92
CA ARG A 216 15.31 11.99 5.69
C ARG A 216 14.41 11.65 4.51
N GLU A 217 13.44 10.75 4.70
CA GLU A 217 12.55 10.36 3.61
C GLU A 217 11.55 11.47 3.24
N VAL A 218 11.07 12.26 4.21
CA VAL A 218 10.25 13.46 3.94
C VAL A 218 11.03 14.48 3.12
N GLU A 219 12.29 14.78 3.49
CA GLU A 219 13.17 15.68 2.72
C GLU A 219 13.47 15.15 1.32
N ARG A 220 13.58 13.83 1.16
CA ARG A 220 13.82 13.17 -0.12
C ARG A 220 12.60 13.28 -1.04
N ILE A 221 11.39 13.09 -0.51
CA ILE A 221 10.13 13.34 -1.24
C ILE A 221 10.01 14.83 -1.59
N MET A 222 10.23 15.73 -0.64
CA MET A 222 10.17 17.19 -0.87
C MET A 222 11.08 17.62 -2.03
N ARG A 223 12.35 17.16 -2.04
CA ARG A 223 13.29 17.45 -3.13
C ARG A 223 12.83 16.89 -4.47
N TYR A 224 12.30 15.66 -4.48
CA TYR A 224 11.73 15.07 -5.69
C TYR A 224 10.53 15.86 -6.23
N LEU A 225 9.75 16.49 -5.35
CA LEU A 225 8.68 17.39 -5.73
C LEU A 225 9.18 18.77 -6.20
N ASN A 226 10.49 19.05 -6.17
CA ASN A 226 11.10 20.36 -6.42
C ASN A 226 10.59 21.45 -5.46
N MET A 227 10.34 21.07 -4.20
CA MET A 227 9.89 21.99 -3.16
C MET A 227 11.04 22.36 -2.23
N SER A 228 10.91 23.51 -1.58
CA SER A 228 11.81 23.97 -0.52
C SER A 228 10.98 24.48 0.65
N LEU A 229 11.03 23.77 1.77
CA LEU A 229 10.32 24.10 3.01
C LEU A 229 11.33 24.28 4.14
N SER A 230 10.96 25.02 5.19
CA SER A 230 11.84 25.21 6.34
C SER A 230 11.94 23.93 7.19
N ASP A 231 13.02 23.82 7.96
CA ASP A 231 13.22 22.71 8.90
C ASP A 231 12.08 22.54 9.90
N GLU A 232 11.46 23.65 10.29
CA GLU A 232 10.32 23.69 11.20
C GLU A 232 9.07 23.07 10.55
N VAL A 233 8.81 23.38 9.28
CA VAL A 233 7.72 22.76 8.51
C VAL A 233 7.99 21.26 8.37
N ILE A 234 9.22 20.86 8.03
CA ILE A 234 9.61 19.45 7.89
C ILE A 234 9.41 18.70 9.21
N ASN A 235 9.87 19.25 10.34
CA ASN A 235 9.69 18.64 11.66
C ASN A 235 8.21 18.45 12.00
N ARG A 236 7.37 19.44 11.70
CA ARG A 236 5.92 19.35 11.88
C ARG A 236 5.30 18.25 11.02
N ILE A 237 5.73 18.09 9.76
CA ILE A 237 5.24 17.02 8.88
C ILE A 237 5.64 15.65 9.44
N VAL A 238 6.89 15.49 9.90
CA VAL A 238 7.37 14.26 10.54
C VAL A 238 6.53 13.90 11.76
N ASP A 239 6.22 14.88 12.62
CA ASP A 239 5.38 14.65 13.79
C ASP A 239 3.95 14.27 13.40
N LEU A 240 3.28 15.06 12.55
CA LEU A 240 1.90 14.83 12.10
C LEU A 240 1.72 13.49 11.39
N THR A 241 2.75 13.02 10.69
CA THR A 241 2.75 11.73 9.97
C THR A 241 3.34 10.59 10.78
N SER A 242 3.63 10.80 12.08
CA SER A 242 3.96 9.70 12.98
C SER A 242 2.80 8.72 13.08
N PHE A 243 3.09 7.43 13.27
CA PHE A 243 2.04 6.42 13.39
C PHE A 243 1.05 6.72 14.52
N LYS A 244 1.53 7.29 15.64
CA LYS A 244 0.68 7.70 16.76
C LYS A 244 -0.36 8.72 16.30
N ASN A 245 0.09 9.82 15.68
CA ASN A 245 -0.78 10.91 15.25
C ASN A 245 -1.72 10.47 14.12
N MET A 246 -1.22 9.70 13.15
CA MET A 246 -2.06 9.18 12.06
C MET A 246 -3.12 8.18 12.56
N LYS A 247 -2.81 7.37 13.58
CA LYS A 247 -3.78 6.44 14.18
C LYS A 247 -4.95 7.17 14.84
N GLU A 248 -4.70 8.31 15.46
CA GLU A 248 -5.71 9.15 16.11
C GLU A 248 -6.43 10.08 15.12
N ASN A 249 -5.86 10.32 13.94
CA ASN A 249 -6.43 11.21 12.93
C ASN A 249 -7.55 10.53 12.10
N PRO A 250 -8.83 10.91 12.26
CA PRO A 250 -9.95 10.32 11.51
C PRO A 250 -9.86 10.54 10.00
N MET A 251 -9.10 11.54 9.56
CA MET A 251 -8.89 11.82 8.14
C MET A 251 -7.90 10.86 7.49
N SER A 252 -7.15 10.07 8.27
CA SER A 252 -6.13 9.14 7.74
C SER A 252 -6.23 7.70 8.25
N ASN A 253 -6.90 7.47 9.39
CA ASN A 253 -7.00 6.14 10.00
C ASN A 253 -8.08 5.23 9.39
N TYR A 254 -8.82 5.70 8.37
CA TYR A 254 -9.92 4.99 7.70
C TYR A 254 -11.19 4.75 8.54
N SER A 255 -11.36 5.41 9.70
CA SER A 255 -12.63 5.39 10.46
C SER A 255 -13.85 5.95 9.71
N CYS A 256 -13.64 6.62 8.57
CA CYS A 256 -14.70 7.01 7.64
C CYS A 256 -15.32 5.83 6.86
N VAL A 257 -14.65 4.67 6.82
CA VAL A 257 -15.11 3.45 6.17
C VAL A 257 -15.82 2.57 7.22
N PRO A 258 -17.15 2.41 7.15
CA PRO A 258 -17.91 1.67 8.16
C PRO A 258 -17.80 0.14 8.01
N MET A 259 -18.33 -0.56 9.01
CA MET A 259 -18.29 -2.03 9.19
C MET A 259 -18.64 -2.88 7.94
N PRO A 260 -19.64 -2.54 7.09
CA PRO A 260 -19.93 -3.34 5.90
C PRO A 260 -18.74 -3.50 4.95
N VAL A 261 -17.75 -2.61 5.06
CA VAL A 261 -16.50 -2.68 4.31
C VAL A 261 -15.34 -3.04 5.25
N PHE A 262 -15.14 -2.29 6.34
CA PHE A 262 -14.03 -2.48 7.28
C PHE A 262 -14.55 -2.84 8.68
N ASP A 263 -14.44 -4.12 9.05
CA ASP A 263 -14.71 -4.59 10.40
C ASP A 263 -13.46 -4.46 11.29
N GLU A 264 -13.30 -3.28 11.90
CA GLU A 264 -12.17 -2.99 12.78
C GLU A 264 -12.15 -3.83 14.06
N THR A 265 -13.24 -4.53 14.41
CA THR A 265 -13.25 -5.44 15.55
C THR A 265 -12.40 -6.70 15.30
N ILE A 266 -12.21 -7.07 14.02
CA ILE A 266 -11.33 -8.16 13.59
C ILE A 266 -9.87 -7.69 13.55
N SER A 267 -9.62 -6.55 12.91
CA SER A 267 -8.29 -5.94 12.87
C SER A 267 -8.40 -4.45 12.57
N PRO A 268 -7.72 -3.56 13.33
CA PRO A 268 -7.70 -2.14 13.01
C PRO A 268 -6.88 -1.88 11.75
N PHE A 269 -7.29 -0.90 10.93
CA PHE A 269 -6.53 -0.50 9.74
C PHE A 269 -5.11 -0.03 10.11
N MET A 270 -5.02 0.84 11.12
CA MET A 270 -3.76 1.28 11.75
C MET A 270 -3.28 0.26 12.78
N ARG A 271 -2.79 -0.88 12.28
CA ARG A 271 -2.47 -2.07 13.10
C ARG A 271 -1.22 -1.94 13.97
N LYS A 272 -0.02 -2.05 13.36
CA LYS A 272 1.29 -2.01 14.04
C LYS A 272 2.41 -1.60 13.08
N VAL A 273 3.47 -1.01 13.62
CA VAL A 273 4.71 -0.59 12.91
C VAL A 273 5.86 -1.58 13.15
N THR A 274 5.64 -2.67 13.89
CA THR A 274 6.70 -3.63 14.25
C THR A 274 7.20 -4.42 13.04
N SER A 275 8.53 -4.52 12.90
CA SER A 275 9.22 -5.43 11.99
C SER A 275 9.31 -6.82 12.62
N PHE A 276 9.26 -7.89 11.83
CA PHE A 276 9.49 -9.27 12.30
C PHE A 276 10.89 -9.54 12.89
N ILE A 277 11.76 -8.52 12.94
CA ILE A 277 13.09 -8.59 13.54
C ILE A 277 13.09 -7.63 14.73
N GLY A 278 13.27 -8.22 15.92
CA GLY A 278 13.10 -7.59 17.21
C GLY A 278 14.05 -6.42 17.45
N CYS A 279 13.50 -5.38 18.06
CA CYS A 279 14.23 -4.43 18.87
C CYS A 279 13.21 -3.86 19.89
N ASP A 280 12.85 -4.67 20.88
CA ASP A 280 12.29 -4.16 22.13
C ASP A 280 13.50 -3.80 23.01
N GLN A 281 13.89 -2.54 23.01
CA GLN A 281 14.60 -1.96 24.13
C GLN A 281 13.67 -0.92 24.73
N ASP A 282 12.98 -1.30 25.80
CA ASP A 282 12.67 -0.41 26.91
C ASP A 282 12.57 -1.25 28.19
N GLY A 283 13.18 -0.73 29.24
CA GLY A 283 13.60 -1.45 30.43
C GLY A 283 12.52 -1.73 31.48
N GLN A 284 12.84 -2.75 32.28
CA GLN A 284 12.50 -3.02 33.69
C GLN A 284 11.06 -2.81 34.21
N GLY A 285 10.46 -3.94 34.59
CA GLY A 285 9.36 -4.03 35.55
C GLY A 285 9.06 -5.49 35.91
N HIS A 286 9.44 -5.92 37.11
CA HIS A 286 9.15 -7.25 37.65
C HIS A 286 7.65 -7.46 37.92
N GLY A 287 7.16 -8.69 37.72
CA GLY A 287 6.03 -9.23 38.50
C GLY A 287 4.87 -9.86 37.73
N HIS A 288 4.99 -11.17 37.47
CA HIS A 288 3.94 -12.20 37.48
C HIS A 288 2.68 -12.05 36.61
N GLY A 289 2.68 -12.82 35.52
CA GLY A 289 1.53 -13.07 34.64
C GLY A 289 1.92 -13.39 33.19
N ARG A 290 3.01 -14.16 32.95
CA ARG A 290 3.45 -14.52 31.59
C ARG A 290 2.72 -15.77 31.09
N SER A 291 1.59 -15.60 30.42
CA SER A 291 1.24 -16.42 29.26
C SER A 291 1.75 -15.70 28.01
N SER A 292 3.08 -15.67 27.88
CA SER A 292 3.76 -15.05 26.75
C SER A 292 3.77 -16.03 25.59
N LEU A 293 3.43 -15.54 24.39
CA LEU A 293 3.50 -16.14 23.04
C LEU A 293 4.86 -16.76 22.63
N LYS A 294 5.73 -17.11 23.57
CA LYS A 294 6.94 -17.91 23.36
C LYS A 294 6.64 -19.34 22.88
N ASP A 295 5.42 -19.83 23.08
CA ASP A 295 5.02 -21.18 22.66
C ASP A 295 4.73 -21.33 21.16
N LEU A 296 4.82 -20.25 20.37
CA LEU A 296 4.83 -20.35 18.90
C LEU A 296 6.23 -20.54 18.31
N THR A 297 7.26 -20.63 19.14
CA THR A 297 8.60 -21.03 18.71
C THR A 297 8.72 -22.54 18.80
N VAL A 298 8.72 -23.17 17.61
CA VAL A 298 9.13 -24.55 17.33
C VAL A 298 8.10 -25.64 17.64
N LYS A 299 7.27 -25.95 16.64
CA LYS A 299 6.91 -27.31 16.20
C LYS A 299 6.06 -27.29 14.93
N SER A 300 6.61 -26.76 13.84
CA SER A 300 6.16 -27.23 12.53
C SER A 300 7.32 -27.20 11.55
N SER A 301 7.52 -28.30 10.84
CA SER A 301 8.48 -28.43 9.75
C SER A 301 8.27 -27.39 8.63
N LYS A 302 7.20 -26.60 8.71
CA LYS A 302 6.80 -25.57 7.74
C LYS A 302 7.45 -24.20 7.97
N VAL A 303 7.82 -23.84 9.21
CA VAL A 303 8.64 -22.64 9.47
C VAL A 303 10.05 -22.81 8.90
N LEU A 304 10.56 -24.04 8.93
CA LEU A 304 11.82 -24.39 8.29
C LEU A 304 11.73 -24.26 6.76
N VAL A 305 10.61 -24.67 6.13
CA VAL A 305 10.40 -24.46 4.67
C VAL A 305 10.42 -22.98 4.29
N LEU A 306 9.79 -22.11 5.09
CA LEU A 306 9.83 -20.67 4.84
C LEU A 306 11.24 -20.10 5.03
N ILE A 307 11.96 -20.52 6.08
CA ILE A 307 13.35 -20.12 6.33
C ILE A 307 14.28 -20.65 5.23
N THR A 308 14.11 -21.89 4.77
CA THR A 308 14.90 -22.51 3.71
C THR A 308 14.62 -21.85 2.35
N ALA A 309 13.35 -21.58 2.01
CA ALA A 309 13.00 -20.82 0.81
C ALA A 309 13.58 -19.40 0.84
N LEU A 310 13.62 -18.76 2.01
CA LEU A 310 14.22 -17.43 2.18
C LEU A 310 15.76 -17.46 2.21
N HIS A 311 16.36 -18.58 2.64
CA HIS A 311 17.80 -18.83 2.68
C HIS A 311 18.35 -19.12 1.27
N GLU A 312 17.63 -19.92 0.48
CA GLU A 312 17.89 -20.15 -0.95
C GLU A 312 17.69 -18.87 -1.79
N MET A 313 16.91 -17.90 -1.29
CA MET A 313 16.66 -16.60 -1.94
C MET A 313 17.55 -15.46 -1.43
N GLY A 314 18.55 -15.71 -0.58
CA GLY A 314 19.59 -14.74 -0.21
C GLY A 314 19.13 -13.52 0.62
N LEU A 315 18.00 -13.61 1.33
CA LEU A 315 17.41 -12.48 2.06
C LEU A 315 17.80 -12.46 3.54
N HIS A 316 19.06 -12.12 3.85
CA HIS A 316 19.49 -11.80 5.23
C HIS A 316 20.41 -10.56 5.32
N ARG A 317 20.02 -9.67 6.26
CA ARG A 317 20.74 -8.53 6.86
C ARG A 317 20.64 -7.14 6.20
N PRO A 318 20.66 -6.06 7.01
CA PRO A 318 20.44 -4.68 6.55
C PRO A 318 21.54 -4.09 5.65
N GLU A 319 22.74 -4.68 5.64
CA GLU A 319 23.91 -4.09 4.96
C GLU A 319 24.09 -4.58 3.51
N GLU A 320 23.28 -5.54 3.05
CA GLU A 320 23.33 -6.07 1.67
C GLU A 320 22.18 -5.57 0.77
N ARG A 321 21.41 -4.56 1.21
CA ARG A 321 20.15 -4.06 0.61
C ARG A 321 20.23 -3.68 -0.89
N VAL A 322 21.42 -3.44 -1.44
CA VAL A 322 21.60 -3.12 -2.87
C VAL A 322 22.10 -4.32 -3.69
N ARG A 323 22.85 -5.25 -3.07
CA ARG A 323 23.37 -6.42 -3.80
C ARG A 323 22.30 -7.47 -4.08
N THR A 324 21.23 -7.58 -3.29
CA THR A 324 20.19 -8.59 -3.53
C THR A 324 19.39 -8.33 -4.80
N ILE A 325 19.28 -7.07 -5.24
CA ILE A 325 18.59 -6.74 -6.50
C ILE A 325 19.54 -6.96 -7.69
N GLU A 326 20.83 -6.69 -7.54
CA GLU A 326 21.87 -7.00 -8.56
C GLU A 326 22.18 -8.51 -8.68
N PHE A 327 22.07 -9.29 -7.60
CA PHE A 327 22.38 -10.73 -7.63
C PHE A 327 21.36 -11.56 -8.42
N GLN A 328 20.14 -11.04 -8.65
CA GLN A 328 19.10 -11.76 -9.37
C GLN A 328 19.17 -11.62 -10.89
N GLU A 329 19.92 -10.65 -11.43
CA GLU A 329 20.19 -10.57 -12.88
C GLU A 329 21.04 -11.76 -13.37
N LYS A 330 21.90 -12.32 -12.51
CA LYS A 330 22.72 -13.50 -12.86
C LYS A 330 21.99 -14.84 -12.81
N HIS A 331 20.85 -14.94 -12.13
CA HIS A 331 20.15 -16.23 -11.97
C HIS A 331 19.09 -16.51 -13.04
N GLN A 332 18.80 -15.56 -13.93
CA GLN A 332 17.97 -15.83 -15.11
C GLN A 332 18.72 -16.54 -16.25
N GLU A 333 20.06 -16.52 -16.27
CA GLU A 333 20.85 -17.29 -17.25
C GLU A 333 21.00 -18.78 -16.88
N THR A 334 20.72 -19.17 -15.62
CA THR A 334 20.90 -20.56 -15.16
C THR A 334 19.65 -21.45 -15.28
N ASN A 335 18.49 -20.90 -15.69
CA ASN A 335 17.24 -21.66 -15.74
C ASN A 335 16.90 -22.28 -17.11
N THR A 336 17.87 -22.36 -18.03
CA THR A 336 17.73 -23.07 -19.32
C THR A 336 18.50 -24.41 -19.37
N MET A 337 19.01 -24.92 -18.24
CA MET A 337 19.81 -26.16 -18.20
C MET A 337 19.33 -27.17 -17.14
N ILE A 338 18.02 -27.28 -16.93
CA ILE A 338 17.43 -28.40 -16.17
C ILE A 338 16.17 -28.90 -16.88
N THR A 339 16.35 -29.37 -18.12
CA THR A 339 15.43 -30.31 -18.79
C THR A 339 16.25 -31.39 -19.49
N SER A 340 17.04 -32.11 -18.73
CA SER A 340 17.53 -33.44 -19.08
C SER A 340 18.09 -34.08 -17.82
N TRP A 341 17.38 -35.07 -17.31
CA TRP A 341 17.76 -36.25 -16.51
C TRP A 341 16.60 -36.67 -15.61
#